data_AF-W4R283-F1
#
_entry.id   AF-W4R283-F1
#
_cell.length_a   1.000
_cell.length_b   1.000
_cell.length_c   1.000
_cell.angle_alpha   90.00
_cell.angle_beta   90.00
_cell.angle_gamma   90.00
#
_symmetry.space_group_name_H-M   'P 1'
#
loop_
_entity.id
_entity.type
_entity.pdbx_description
1 polymer ?
#
loop_
_entity_poly.entity_id
_entity_poly.type
_entity_poly.pdbx_seq_one_letter_code
_entity_poly.pdbx_strand_id
1 'polypeptide(L)'
;MKVRKSVPVSVYKNNELLEEFPSIKEAAHFMKVELGREFIPWSIINKGIHEKKSYTHINGTIYRFEQLSEKVKKKQPVDIHISSKNKLSRIEFIEFISEHLEQSIHLKLQISDQRLRKYHLSPKGLGDDLYFLTESYHRQNNLYHGKYSMTDFITKKALYVLQQKEKTKLIFEHMVPKNLYLSKLVTKAQQGVLTHAEIYRVMMKYYYTCTVTKEEDYLLPSTKMQDDWDEQNPFYRYQVAGIDFIENPKSFK
;
A
#
# COMPACT_ATOMS: atom_id res chain seq x y z
N MET A 1 -5.67 38.20 -5.65
CA MET A 1 -6.65 37.29 -5.01
C MET A 1 -6.05 36.76 -3.71
N LYS A 2 -6.72 36.91 -2.56
CA LYS A 2 -6.27 36.29 -1.30
C LYS A 2 -6.61 34.79 -1.34
N VAL A 3 -5.59 33.92 -1.30
CA VAL A 3 -5.77 32.47 -1.16
C VAL A 3 -6.33 32.21 0.24
N ARG A 4 -7.56 31.69 0.34
CA ARG A 4 -8.13 31.29 1.63
C ARG A 4 -7.38 30.04 2.11
N LYS A 5 -6.78 30.09 3.30
CA LYS A 5 -6.16 28.92 3.94
C LYS A 5 -7.23 27.85 4.17
N SER A 6 -6.96 26.61 3.79
CA SER A 6 -7.82 25.47 4.10
C SER A 6 -7.73 25.14 5.59
N VAL A 7 -8.86 24.80 6.20
CA VAL A 7 -8.95 24.40 7.60
C VAL A 7 -9.10 22.87 7.64
N PRO A 8 -8.13 22.12 8.16
CA PRO A 8 -8.24 20.67 8.32
C PRO A 8 -9.24 20.30 9.43
N VAL A 9 -9.95 19.19 9.24
CA VAL A 9 -11.12 18.79 10.05
C VAL A 9 -11.08 17.30 10.35
N SER A 10 -11.23 16.92 11.62
CA SER A 10 -11.49 15.54 12.03
C SER A 10 -13.00 15.32 12.20
N VAL A 11 -13.53 14.23 11.64
CA VAL A 11 -14.94 13.85 11.71
C VAL A 11 -15.08 12.67 12.66
N TYR A 12 -15.96 12.77 13.64
CA TYR A 12 -16.26 11.70 14.59
C TYR A 12 -17.70 11.24 14.43
N LYS A 13 -17.94 9.94 14.64
CA LYS A 13 -19.25 9.29 14.65
C LYS A 13 -19.43 8.58 15.98
N ASN A 14 -20.46 8.98 16.75
CA ASN A 14 -20.71 8.45 18.10
C ASN A 14 -19.49 8.50 19.03
N ASN A 15 -18.70 9.57 18.94
CA ASN A 15 -17.42 9.81 19.64
C ASN A 15 -16.21 8.97 19.17
N GLU A 16 -16.37 8.13 18.14
CA GLU A 16 -15.24 7.44 17.50
C GLU A 16 -14.73 8.28 16.33
N LEU A 17 -13.41 8.41 16.20
CA LEU A 17 -12.81 9.09 15.06
C LEU A 17 -13.09 8.28 13.79
N LEU A 18 -13.75 8.90 12.82
CA LEU A 18 -14.09 8.27 11.56
C LEU A 18 -13.00 8.54 10.52
N GLU A 19 -12.69 9.82 10.26
CA GLU A 19 -11.70 10.21 9.26
C GLU A 19 -11.22 11.66 9.47
N GLU A 20 -10.04 11.99 8.95
CA GLU A 20 -9.45 13.34 8.96
C GLU A 20 -9.31 13.90 7.55
N PHE A 21 -9.68 15.16 7.35
CA PHE A 21 -9.69 15.82 6.05
C PHE A 21 -8.81 17.08 6.04
N PRO A 22 -8.11 17.38 4.94
CA PRO A 22 -7.31 18.60 4.82
C PRO A 22 -8.16 19.87 4.64
N SER A 23 -9.46 19.74 4.36
CA SER A 23 -10.37 20.88 4.21
C SER A 23 -11.82 20.56 4.60
N ILE A 24 -12.55 21.60 5.04
CA ILE A 24 -14.00 21.56 5.29
C ILE A 24 -14.79 21.08 4.06
N LYS A 25 -14.30 21.42 2.85
CA LYS A 25 -14.95 21.02 1.59
C LYS A 25 -14.88 19.50 1.39
N GLU A 26 -13.77 18.89 1.72
CA GLU A 26 -13.58 17.44 1.61
C GLU A 26 -14.38 16.69 2.68
N ALA A 27 -14.38 17.19 3.92
CA ALA A 27 -15.26 16.66 4.98
C ALA A 27 -16.75 16.73 4.57
N ALA A 28 -17.18 17.80 3.90
CA ALA A 28 -18.54 17.91 3.38
C ALA A 28 -18.86 16.88 2.28
N HIS A 29 -17.88 16.59 1.43
CA HIS A 29 -18.03 15.58 0.38
C HIS A 29 -18.12 14.18 0.98
N PHE A 30 -17.26 13.86 1.95
CA PHE A 30 -17.34 12.62 2.70
C PHE A 30 -18.70 12.44 3.37
N MET A 31 -19.17 13.45 4.12
CA MET A 31 -20.47 13.41 4.80
C MET A 31 -21.64 13.24 3.82
N LYS A 32 -21.52 13.74 2.60
CA LYS A 32 -22.53 13.52 1.54
C LYS A 32 -22.65 12.03 1.20
N VAL A 33 -21.51 11.36 1.02
CA VAL A 33 -21.43 9.93 0.70
C VAL A 33 -21.88 9.08 1.88
N GLU A 34 -21.31 9.32 3.07
CA GLU A 34 -21.60 8.59 4.32
C GLU A 34 -23.09 8.63 4.69
N LEU A 35 -23.76 9.76 4.45
CA LEU A 35 -25.18 9.93 4.77
C LEU A 35 -26.13 9.58 3.62
N GLY A 36 -25.60 9.21 2.45
CA GLY A 36 -26.40 8.95 1.25
C GLY A 36 -27.27 10.14 0.82
N ARG A 37 -26.79 11.37 0.99
CA ARG A 37 -27.54 12.60 0.65
C ARG A 37 -27.03 13.23 -0.64
N GLU A 38 -27.86 14.04 -1.28
CA GLU A 38 -27.40 14.84 -2.44
C GLU A 38 -26.54 16.03 -2.03
N PHE A 39 -26.76 16.55 -0.81
CA PHE A 39 -26.10 17.75 -0.32
C PHE A 39 -25.98 17.77 1.21
N ILE A 40 -24.83 18.22 1.70
CA ILE A 40 -24.59 18.60 3.09
C ILE A 40 -24.15 20.07 3.12
N PRO A 41 -24.93 20.97 3.75
CA PRO A 41 -24.54 22.37 3.86
C PRO A 41 -23.19 22.51 4.60
N TRP A 42 -22.23 23.21 3.99
CA TRP A 42 -20.94 23.49 4.63
C TRP A 42 -21.07 24.23 5.97
N SER A 43 -22.17 24.95 6.16
CA SER A 43 -22.51 25.61 7.41
C SER A 43 -22.65 24.64 8.59
N ILE A 44 -23.05 23.37 8.36
CA ILE A 44 -23.14 22.37 9.42
C ILE A 44 -21.75 22.05 9.99
N ILE A 45 -20.77 21.81 9.11
CA ILE A 45 -19.40 21.49 9.51
C ILE A 45 -18.73 22.72 10.13
N ASN A 46 -18.91 23.90 9.53
CA ASN A 46 -18.40 25.16 10.11
C ASN A 46 -18.94 25.41 11.52
N LYS A 47 -20.25 25.23 11.74
CA LYS A 47 -20.86 25.37 13.07
C LYS A 47 -20.35 24.32 14.03
N GLY A 48 -20.14 23.09 13.56
CA GLY A 48 -19.56 22.03 14.38
C GLY A 48 -18.17 22.37 14.89
N ILE A 49 -17.33 22.92 14.02
CA ILE A 49 -15.97 23.34 14.37
C ILE A 49 -15.97 24.55 15.32
N HIS A 50 -16.69 25.62 14.97
CA HIS A 50 -16.58 26.90 15.69
C HIS A 50 -17.50 27.00 16.92
N GLU A 51 -18.68 26.41 16.86
CA GLU A 51 -19.69 26.45 17.93
C GLU A 51 -19.73 25.15 18.75
N LYS A 52 -18.88 24.17 18.42
CA LYS A 52 -18.85 22.83 19.05
C LYS A 52 -20.22 22.10 19.02
N LYS A 53 -21.01 22.35 17.98
CA LYS A 53 -22.33 21.71 17.79
C LYS A 53 -22.18 20.36 17.08
N SER A 54 -22.80 19.32 17.62
CA SER A 54 -22.93 18.04 16.91
C SER A 54 -24.03 18.09 15.86
N TYR A 55 -23.91 17.24 14.84
CA TYR A 55 -24.96 17.00 13.86
C TYR A 55 -25.60 15.63 14.10
N THR A 56 -26.91 15.60 14.36
CA THR A 56 -27.64 14.35 14.58
C THR A 56 -28.38 13.97 13.30
N HIS A 57 -28.10 12.77 12.78
CA HIS A 57 -28.77 12.23 11.61
C HIS A 57 -30.16 11.67 11.96
N ILE A 58 -31.02 11.45 10.95
CA ILE A 58 -32.41 10.98 11.16
C ILE A 58 -32.50 9.60 11.83
N ASN A 59 -31.44 8.79 11.73
CA ASN A 59 -31.33 7.49 12.40
C ASN A 59 -30.74 7.58 13.82
N GLY A 60 -30.60 8.78 14.39
CA GLY A 60 -30.05 8.99 15.73
C GLY A 60 -28.52 8.99 15.81
N THR A 61 -27.80 8.76 14.72
CA THR A 61 -26.32 8.81 14.70
C THR A 61 -25.83 10.24 14.93
N ILE A 62 -24.84 10.42 15.81
CA ILE A 62 -24.30 11.74 16.15
C ILE A 62 -22.93 11.91 15.50
N TYR A 63 -22.76 13.01 14.77
CA TYR A 63 -21.50 13.43 14.16
C TYR A 63 -20.93 14.65 14.88
N ARG A 64 -19.62 14.66 15.11
CA ARG A 64 -18.88 15.81 15.65
C ARG A 64 -17.74 16.18 14.71
N PHE A 65 -17.40 17.47 14.71
CA PHE A 65 -16.35 18.04 13.84
C PHE A 65 -15.37 18.81 14.70
N GLU A 66 -14.07 18.53 14.57
CA GLU A 66 -13.03 19.23 15.33
C GLU A 66 -11.96 19.76 14.38
N GLN A 67 -11.47 20.98 14.64
CA GLN A 67 -10.35 21.53 13.89
C GLN A 67 -9.05 20.90 14.37
N LEU A 68 -8.27 20.36 13.44
CA LEU A 68 -6.91 19.89 13.71
C LEU A 68 -6.06 21.10 14.15
N SER A 69 -5.77 21.18 15.45
CA SER A 69 -4.86 22.20 15.97
C SER A 69 -3.44 21.92 15.45
N GLU A 70 -2.73 22.96 15.00
CA GLU A 70 -1.37 22.84 14.45
C GLU A 70 -0.35 22.23 15.44
N LYS A 71 -0.73 22.00 16.69
CA LYS A 71 0.09 21.39 17.75
C LYS A 71 0.19 19.87 17.68
N VAL A 72 -0.55 19.19 16.79
CA VAL A 72 -0.39 17.75 16.51
C VAL A 72 0.38 17.52 15.20
N LYS A 73 1.39 18.35 14.90
CA LYS A 73 2.33 18.09 13.81
C LYS A 73 3.38 17.08 14.24
N LYS A 74 2.99 15.81 14.32
CA LYS A 74 3.84 14.60 14.16
C LYS A 74 2.99 13.34 14.40
N LYS A 75 2.18 12.95 13.41
CA LYS A 75 1.88 11.55 13.08
C LYS A 75 1.15 11.45 11.73
N GLN A 76 1.90 10.90 10.78
CA GLN A 76 1.61 10.18 9.51
C GLN A 76 0.58 10.70 8.47
N PRO A 77 0.83 10.45 7.17
CA PRO A 77 -0.05 10.87 6.07
C PRO A 77 -1.35 10.03 6.02
N VAL A 78 -2.45 10.68 5.67
CA VAL A 78 -3.81 10.13 5.57
C VAL A 78 -4.01 9.38 4.25
N ASP A 79 -4.69 8.23 4.32
CA ASP A 79 -5.07 7.34 3.23
C ASP A 79 -6.15 7.93 2.31
N ILE A 80 -6.06 7.62 1.01
CA ILE A 80 -7.01 8.02 -0.04
C ILE A 80 -8.12 6.97 -0.16
N HIS A 81 -9.37 7.38 -0.01
CA HIS A 81 -10.54 6.49 -0.05
C HIS A 81 -10.92 6.10 -1.50
N ILE A 82 -10.51 4.90 -1.90
CA ILE A 82 -10.88 4.21 -3.15
C ILE A 82 -12.08 3.29 -2.87
N SER A 83 -13.10 3.34 -3.74
CA SER A 83 -14.32 2.52 -3.75
C SER A 83 -14.21 1.14 -3.06
N SER A 84 -14.99 0.96 -1.99
CA SER A 84 -14.92 -0.12 -1.00
C SER A 84 -15.37 -1.50 -1.46
N LYS A 85 -15.76 -1.70 -2.73
CA LYS A 85 -16.33 -2.98 -3.17
C LYS A 85 -15.32 -4.04 -3.60
N ASN A 86 -14.02 -3.74 -3.65
CA ASN A 86 -12.98 -4.76 -3.96
C ASN A 86 -11.55 -4.35 -3.52
N LYS A 87 -11.40 -3.50 -2.51
CA LYS A 87 -10.06 -3.22 -1.94
C LYS A 87 -9.71 -4.37 -0.99
N LEU A 88 -9.32 -5.52 -1.55
CA LEU A 88 -8.70 -6.60 -0.78
C LEU A 88 -7.60 -5.98 0.06
N SER A 89 -7.66 -6.24 1.37
CA SER A 89 -6.75 -5.60 2.29
C SER A 89 -5.35 -6.14 2.03
N ARG A 90 -4.35 -5.26 2.10
CA ARG A 90 -2.95 -5.68 2.06
C ARG A 90 -2.64 -6.77 3.09
N ILE A 91 -3.34 -6.74 4.23
CA ILE A 91 -3.23 -7.75 5.28
C ILE A 91 -3.60 -9.13 4.74
N GLU A 92 -4.76 -9.30 4.11
CA GLU A 92 -5.19 -10.58 3.53
C GLU A 92 -4.23 -11.08 2.46
N PHE A 93 -3.74 -10.17 1.61
CA PHE A 93 -2.75 -10.52 0.59
C PHE A 93 -1.45 -11.04 1.20
N ILE A 94 -0.91 -10.33 2.19
CA ILE A 94 0.34 -10.71 2.85
C ILE A 94 0.17 -12.00 3.66
N GLU A 95 -0.98 -12.20 4.30
CA GLU A 95 -1.31 -13.45 5.01
C GLU A 95 -1.27 -14.64 4.03
N PHE A 96 -1.97 -14.51 2.89
CA PHE A 96 -2.00 -15.52 1.83
C PHE A 96 -0.60 -15.87 1.34
N ILE A 97 0.21 -14.85 0.99
CA ILE A 97 1.57 -15.07 0.51
C ILE A 97 2.43 -15.76 1.57
N SER A 98 2.30 -15.36 2.83
CA SER A 98 3.14 -15.87 3.92
C SER A 98 2.86 -17.33 4.21
N GLU A 99 1.58 -17.71 4.27
CA GLU A 99 1.15 -19.09 4.50
C GLU A 99 1.66 -20.01 3.37
N HIS A 100 1.44 -19.64 2.11
CA HIS A 100 1.83 -20.47 0.98
C HIS A 100 3.34 -20.49 0.75
N LEU A 101 4.05 -19.41 1.10
CA LEU A 101 5.51 -19.38 1.06
C LEU A 101 6.12 -20.29 2.13
N GLU A 102 5.54 -20.34 3.33
CA GLU A 102 5.94 -21.29 4.37
C GLU A 102 5.81 -22.74 3.89
N GLN A 103 4.67 -23.09 3.31
CA GLN A 103 4.42 -24.42 2.74
C GLN A 103 5.44 -24.76 1.64
N SER A 104 5.71 -23.83 0.73
CA SER A 104 6.72 -24.01 -0.32
C SER A 104 8.11 -24.25 0.27
N ILE A 105 8.52 -23.46 1.27
CA ILE A 105 9.81 -23.62 1.94
C ILE A 105 9.90 -24.99 2.63
N HIS A 106 8.83 -25.44 3.30
CA HIS A 106 8.79 -26.75 3.96
C HIS A 106 9.00 -27.89 2.95
N LEU A 107 8.29 -27.87 1.82
CA LEU A 107 8.47 -28.86 0.75
C LEU A 107 9.90 -28.83 0.18
N LYS A 108 10.46 -27.64 -0.01
CA LYS A 108 11.83 -27.48 -0.54
C LYS A 108 12.90 -28.01 0.41
N LEU A 109 12.70 -27.92 1.72
CA LEU A 109 13.60 -28.49 2.73
C LEU A 109 13.64 -30.03 2.65
N GLN A 110 12.56 -30.67 2.18
CA GLN A 110 12.47 -32.13 2.03
C GLN A 110 13.10 -32.68 0.74
N ILE A 111 13.55 -31.81 -0.18
CA ILE A 111 14.19 -32.26 -1.43
C ILE A 111 15.48 -33.01 -1.11
N SER A 112 15.59 -34.27 -1.54
CA SER A 112 16.75 -35.12 -1.30
C SER A 112 17.99 -34.67 -2.09
N ASP A 113 17.82 -34.25 -3.35
CA ASP A 113 18.89 -33.71 -4.19
C ASP A 113 19.41 -32.38 -3.64
N GLN A 114 20.66 -32.37 -3.17
CA GLN A 114 21.29 -31.20 -2.56
C GLN A 114 21.44 -30.01 -3.52
N ARG A 115 21.71 -30.26 -4.81
CA ARG A 115 21.89 -29.20 -5.81
C ARG A 115 20.56 -28.50 -6.09
N LEU A 116 19.49 -29.29 -6.28
CA LEU A 116 18.13 -28.77 -6.45
C LEU A 116 17.66 -28.04 -5.20
N ARG A 117 17.83 -28.63 -4.01
CA ARG A 117 17.47 -28.00 -2.74
C ARG A 117 18.16 -26.64 -2.57
N LYS A 118 19.47 -26.56 -2.88
CA LYS A 118 20.23 -25.30 -2.80
C LYS A 118 19.70 -24.24 -3.78
N TYR A 119 19.33 -24.63 -5.01
CA TYR A 119 18.74 -23.70 -5.97
C TYR A 119 17.38 -23.18 -5.49
N HIS A 120 16.49 -24.08 -5.06
CA HIS A 120 15.13 -23.72 -4.66
C HIS A 120 15.07 -22.97 -3.32
N LEU A 121 16.00 -23.25 -2.39
CA LEU A 121 16.24 -22.48 -1.16
C LEU A 121 17.33 -21.41 -1.37
N SER A 122 17.19 -20.64 -2.45
CA SER A 122 17.99 -19.44 -2.70
C SER A 122 17.06 -18.23 -2.85
N PRO A 123 17.56 -16.99 -2.75
CA PRO A 123 16.75 -15.80 -3.01
C PRO A 123 16.09 -15.81 -4.39
N LYS A 124 16.76 -16.40 -5.39
CA LYS A 124 16.19 -16.60 -6.73
C LYS A 124 15.01 -17.58 -6.67
N GLY A 125 15.22 -18.76 -6.10
CA GLY A 125 14.20 -19.80 -6.01
C GLY A 125 12.96 -19.38 -5.20
N LEU A 126 13.13 -18.63 -4.11
CA LEU A 126 11.99 -18.06 -3.37
C LEU A 126 11.35 -16.87 -4.10
N GLY A 127 12.14 -16.11 -4.89
CA GLY A 127 11.62 -15.03 -5.71
C GLY A 127 10.68 -15.52 -6.81
N ASP A 128 10.98 -16.68 -7.40
CA ASP A 128 10.13 -17.34 -8.39
C ASP A 128 8.79 -17.79 -7.76
N ASP A 129 8.83 -18.40 -6.57
CA ASP A 129 7.61 -18.74 -5.81
C ASP A 129 6.76 -17.50 -5.50
N LEU A 130 7.41 -16.44 -5.02
CA LEU A 130 6.72 -15.22 -4.61
C LEU A 130 5.98 -14.56 -5.78
N TYR A 131 6.59 -14.58 -6.97
CA TYR A 131 5.91 -14.15 -8.20
C TYR A 131 4.70 -15.04 -8.51
N PHE A 132 4.87 -16.36 -8.49
CA PHE A 132 3.78 -17.31 -8.75
C PHE A 132 2.62 -17.14 -7.76
N LEU A 133 2.91 -17.03 -6.46
CA LEU A 133 1.91 -16.86 -5.41
C LEU A 133 1.18 -15.51 -5.55
N THR A 134 1.90 -14.45 -5.90
CA THR A 134 1.30 -13.12 -6.17
C THR A 134 0.34 -13.18 -7.34
N GLU A 135 0.75 -13.82 -8.44
CA GLU A 135 -0.10 -14.01 -9.62
C GLU A 135 -1.32 -14.88 -9.31
N SER A 136 -1.13 -15.99 -8.58
CA SER A 136 -2.19 -16.89 -8.14
C SER A 136 -3.25 -16.15 -7.33
N TYR A 137 -2.84 -15.39 -6.32
CA TYR A 137 -3.75 -14.58 -5.51
C TYR A 137 -4.58 -13.61 -6.35
N HIS A 138 -3.93 -12.85 -7.22
CA HIS A 138 -4.63 -11.86 -8.05
C HIS A 138 -5.60 -12.53 -9.03
N ARG A 139 -5.27 -13.72 -9.56
CA ARG A 139 -6.17 -14.48 -10.44
C ARG A 139 -7.38 -15.04 -9.69
N GLN A 140 -7.17 -15.65 -8.52
CA GLN A 140 -8.24 -16.20 -7.69
C GLN A 140 -9.26 -15.12 -7.27
N ASN A 141 -8.80 -13.89 -7.11
CA ASN A 141 -9.63 -12.75 -6.74
C ASN A 141 -10.13 -11.90 -7.93
N ASN A 142 -9.97 -12.38 -9.18
CA ASN A 142 -10.36 -11.65 -10.40
C ASN A 142 -9.72 -10.25 -10.55
N LEU A 143 -8.56 -10.03 -9.94
CA LEU A 143 -7.79 -8.78 -9.99
C LEU A 143 -6.69 -8.78 -11.06
N TYR A 144 -6.42 -9.93 -11.68
CA TYR A 144 -5.33 -10.05 -12.63
C TYR A 144 -5.71 -9.55 -14.04
N HIS A 145 -5.10 -8.45 -14.45
CA HIS A 145 -5.20 -7.88 -15.80
C HIS A 145 -3.82 -7.77 -16.48
N GLY A 146 -2.87 -8.61 -16.04
CA GLY A 146 -1.47 -8.60 -16.45
C GLY A 146 -0.55 -8.12 -15.33
N LYS A 147 0.76 -8.38 -15.44
CA LYS A 147 1.71 -8.21 -14.32
C LYS A 147 1.68 -6.84 -13.63
N TYR A 148 1.47 -5.75 -14.38
CA TYR A 148 1.46 -4.40 -13.81
C TYR A 148 0.21 -4.11 -12.95
N SER A 149 -0.89 -4.85 -13.15
CA SER A 149 -2.09 -4.75 -12.30
C SER A 149 -1.85 -5.29 -10.87
N MET A 150 -0.79 -6.08 -10.69
CA MET A 150 -0.45 -6.69 -9.39
C MET A 150 0.41 -5.78 -8.50
N THR A 151 0.90 -4.65 -9.03
CA THR A 151 1.77 -3.77 -8.25
C THR A 151 0.98 -2.95 -7.22
N ASP A 152 1.59 -2.65 -6.08
CA ASP A 152 1.00 -1.80 -5.05
C ASP A 152 0.91 -0.34 -5.52
N PHE A 153 1.98 0.14 -6.16
CA PHE A 153 2.14 1.52 -6.59
C PHE A 153 2.44 1.66 -8.08
N ILE A 154 2.31 2.88 -8.59
CA ILE A 154 2.68 3.24 -9.97
C ILE A 154 3.17 4.70 -10.01
N THR A 155 4.20 4.98 -10.80
CA THR A 155 4.64 6.36 -11.04
C THR A 155 3.71 7.05 -12.03
N LYS A 156 3.66 8.39 -12.01
CA LYS A 156 2.83 9.15 -12.96
C LYS A 156 3.24 8.90 -14.41
N LYS A 157 4.55 8.76 -14.68
CA LYS A 157 5.06 8.46 -16.02
C LYS A 157 4.69 7.05 -16.46
N ALA A 158 4.84 6.07 -15.58
CA ALA A 158 4.45 4.70 -15.88
C ALA A 158 2.95 4.56 -16.13
N LEU A 159 2.13 5.28 -15.36
CA LEU A 159 0.70 5.33 -15.56
C LEU A 159 0.35 5.88 -16.96
N TYR A 160 0.99 6.96 -17.39
CA TYR A 160 0.81 7.50 -18.73
C TYR A 160 1.19 6.49 -19.83
N VAL A 161 2.37 5.86 -19.71
CA VAL A 161 2.84 4.83 -20.66
C VAL A 161 1.89 3.62 -20.71
N LEU A 162 1.35 3.21 -19.56
CA LEU A 162 0.39 2.11 -19.47
C LEU A 162 -0.93 2.45 -20.18
N GLN A 163 -1.42 3.69 -20.07
CA GLN A 163 -2.62 4.18 -20.78
C GLN A 163 -2.43 4.20 -22.30
N GLN A 164 -1.21 4.45 -22.78
CA GLN A 164 -0.85 4.35 -24.20
C GLN A 164 -0.65 2.91 -24.69
N LYS A 165 -0.86 1.90 -23.83
CA LYS A 165 -0.66 0.46 -24.11
C LYS A 165 0.78 0.07 -24.49
N GLU A 166 1.76 0.90 -24.16
CA GLU A 166 3.18 0.68 -24.47
C GLU A 166 3.89 -0.16 -23.38
N LYS A 167 3.33 -1.34 -23.07
CA LYS A 167 3.72 -2.19 -21.93
C LYS A 167 5.21 -2.63 -21.93
N THR A 168 5.90 -2.54 -23.06
CA THR A 168 7.33 -2.88 -23.23
C THR A 168 8.29 -1.83 -22.66
N LYS A 169 7.79 -0.63 -22.34
CA LYS A 169 8.55 0.46 -21.71
C LYS A 169 8.42 0.48 -20.18
N LEU A 170 7.68 -0.47 -19.63
CA LEU A 170 7.40 -0.56 -18.20
C LEU A 170 8.24 -1.65 -17.53
N ILE A 171 8.53 -1.44 -16.24
CA ILE A 171 9.21 -2.38 -15.36
C ILE A 171 8.32 -2.66 -14.15
N PHE A 172 8.27 -3.93 -13.75
CA PHE A 172 7.70 -4.37 -12.47
C PHE A 172 8.85 -4.39 -11.48
N GLU A 173 8.85 -3.47 -10.52
CA GLU A 173 9.97 -3.27 -9.62
C GLU A 173 9.60 -3.53 -8.16
N HIS A 174 10.53 -4.09 -7.40
CA HIS A 174 10.40 -4.16 -5.94
C HIS A 174 11.00 -2.91 -5.31
N MET A 175 10.24 -2.24 -4.44
CA MET A 175 10.70 -1.00 -3.81
C MET A 175 11.89 -1.26 -2.88
N VAL A 176 11.86 -2.37 -2.15
CA VAL A 176 13.05 -2.96 -1.50
C VAL A 176 13.59 -4.09 -2.36
N PRO A 177 14.88 -4.11 -2.74
CA PRO A 177 15.47 -5.17 -3.54
C PRO A 177 15.17 -6.56 -2.96
N LYS A 178 14.50 -7.41 -3.75
CA LYS A 178 13.98 -8.70 -3.27
C LYS A 178 15.03 -9.60 -2.63
N ASN A 179 16.25 -9.57 -3.14
CA ASN A 179 17.35 -10.37 -2.63
C ASN A 179 17.68 -10.05 -1.17
N LEU A 180 17.45 -8.81 -0.71
CA LEU A 180 17.77 -8.41 0.66
C LEU A 180 16.90 -9.13 1.68
N TYR A 181 15.58 -9.09 1.50
CA TYR A 181 14.66 -9.70 2.46
C TYR A 181 14.49 -11.21 2.22
N LEU A 182 14.60 -11.70 0.98
CA LEU A 182 14.54 -13.15 0.72
C LEU A 182 15.75 -13.88 1.27
N SER A 183 16.95 -13.27 1.27
CA SER A 183 18.12 -13.87 1.90
C SER A 183 17.91 -14.06 3.41
N LYS A 184 17.23 -13.12 4.09
CA LYS A 184 16.88 -13.25 5.51
C LYS A 184 16.00 -14.48 5.76
N LEU A 185 15.01 -14.73 4.90
CA LEU A 185 14.13 -15.92 4.98
C LEU A 185 14.90 -17.21 4.71
N VAL A 186 15.72 -17.23 3.65
CA VAL A 186 16.56 -18.40 3.29
C VAL A 186 17.48 -18.79 4.43
N THR A 187 18.20 -17.83 5.03
CA THR A 187 19.11 -18.10 6.15
C THR A 187 18.36 -18.71 7.33
N LYS A 188 17.20 -18.16 7.69
CA LYS A 188 16.38 -18.67 8.79
C LYS A 188 15.81 -20.06 8.50
N ALA A 189 15.38 -20.32 7.27
CA ALA A 189 14.89 -21.63 6.84
C ALA A 189 15.99 -22.70 6.95
N GLN A 190 17.20 -22.38 6.48
CA GLN A 190 18.36 -23.26 6.55
C GLN A 190 18.82 -23.53 7.99
N GLN A 191 18.58 -22.59 8.90
CA GLN A 191 18.84 -22.74 10.34
C GLN A 191 17.73 -23.51 11.07
N GLY A 192 16.60 -23.81 10.42
CA GLY A 192 15.46 -24.48 11.04
C GLY A 192 14.69 -23.61 12.05
N VAL A 193 14.85 -22.28 11.98
CA VAL A 193 14.23 -21.32 12.92
C VAL A 193 13.19 -20.41 12.27
N LEU A 194 12.93 -20.59 10.97
CA LEU A 194 11.92 -19.80 10.26
C LEU A 194 10.52 -20.22 10.70
N THR A 195 9.66 -19.23 10.96
CA THR A 195 8.25 -19.44 11.32
C THR A 195 7.33 -18.60 10.43
N HIS A 196 6.06 -18.98 10.29
CA HIS A 196 5.02 -18.16 9.64
C HIS A 196 5.05 -16.69 10.06
N ALA A 197 5.07 -16.42 11.37
CA ALA A 197 5.07 -15.05 11.90
C ALA A 197 6.29 -14.23 11.44
N GLU A 198 7.44 -14.88 11.27
CA GLU A 198 8.63 -14.22 10.72
C GLU A 198 8.49 -13.93 9.22
N ILE A 199 7.94 -14.86 8.44
CA ILE A 199 7.65 -14.66 7.01
C ILE A 199 6.68 -13.49 6.85
N TYR A 200 5.56 -13.51 7.57
CA TYR A 200 4.56 -12.45 7.59
C TYR A 200 5.18 -11.08 7.89
N ARG A 201 5.96 -10.98 8.96
CA ARG A 201 6.61 -9.73 9.35
C ARG A 201 7.56 -9.22 8.26
N VAL A 202 8.32 -10.09 7.63
CA VAL A 202 9.26 -9.73 6.55
C VAL A 202 8.49 -9.28 5.30
N MET A 203 7.45 -10.01 4.90
CA MET A 203 6.62 -9.66 3.74
C MET A 203 5.88 -8.34 3.97
N MET A 204 5.24 -8.18 5.13
CA MET A 204 4.53 -6.94 5.47
C MET A 204 5.45 -5.72 5.40
N LYS A 205 6.68 -5.87 5.92
CA LYS A 205 7.67 -4.78 6.01
C LYS A 205 8.34 -4.45 4.67
N TYR A 206 8.68 -5.44 3.85
CA TYR A 206 9.55 -5.21 2.69
C TYR A 206 8.90 -5.53 1.34
N TYR A 207 7.80 -6.28 1.31
CA TYR A 207 7.16 -6.68 0.06
C TYR A 207 6.24 -5.58 -0.48
N TYR A 208 6.86 -4.58 -1.09
CA TYR A 208 6.17 -3.52 -1.82
C TYR A 208 6.67 -3.46 -3.26
N THR A 209 5.74 -3.28 -4.19
CA THR A 209 6.01 -3.31 -5.62
C THR A 209 5.49 -2.05 -6.30
N CYS A 210 6.18 -1.63 -7.35
CA CYS A 210 5.84 -0.44 -8.10
C CYS A 210 5.99 -0.69 -9.61
N THR A 211 5.04 -0.19 -10.39
CA THR A 211 5.23 -0.08 -11.84
C THR A 211 5.94 1.25 -12.13
N VAL A 212 7.12 1.16 -12.76
CA VAL A 212 7.95 2.31 -13.16
C VAL A 212 8.23 2.25 -14.67
N THR A 213 8.67 3.35 -15.28
CA THR A 213 9.22 3.29 -16.65
C THR A 213 10.66 2.78 -16.64
N LYS A 214 11.17 2.33 -17.79
CA LYS A 214 12.60 1.96 -17.94
C LYS A 214 13.52 3.12 -17.57
N GLU A 215 13.16 4.35 -17.93
CA GLU A 215 13.95 5.54 -17.61
C GLU A 215 14.04 5.80 -16.10
N GLU A 216 12.94 5.57 -15.38
CA GLU A 216 12.91 5.69 -13.91
C GLU A 216 13.68 4.55 -13.23
N ASP A 217 13.58 3.32 -13.75
CA ASP A 217 14.31 2.15 -13.24
C ASP A 217 15.83 2.37 -13.26
N TYR A 218 16.38 3.02 -14.30
CA TYR A 218 17.80 3.36 -14.37
C TYR A 218 18.28 4.31 -13.26
N LEU A 219 17.38 5.07 -12.63
CA LEU A 219 17.70 5.95 -11.51
C LEU A 219 17.70 5.22 -10.17
N LEU A 220 17.18 3.99 -10.12
CA LEU A 220 17.02 3.21 -8.91
C LEU A 220 18.14 2.15 -8.81
N PRO A 221 18.92 2.08 -7.72
CA PRO A 221 19.94 1.05 -7.57
C PRO A 221 19.29 -0.33 -7.43
N SER A 222 19.47 -1.22 -8.42
CA SER A 222 18.68 -2.45 -8.56
C SER A 222 19.01 -3.58 -7.57
N THR A 223 20.20 -3.57 -6.98
CA THR A 223 20.71 -4.72 -6.20
C THR A 223 20.83 -4.47 -4.71
N LYS A 224 20.89 -3.21 -4.27
CA LYS A 224 21.09 -2.84 -2.87
C LYS A 224 20.38 -1.55 -2.50
N MET A 225 20.10 -1.41 -1.21
CA MET A 225 19.78 -0.12 -0.61
C MET A 225 21.09 0.66 -0.40
N GLN A 226 21.01 1.98 -0.25
CA GLN A 226 22.19 2.78 0.09
C GLN A 226 22.58 2.54 1.56
N ASP A 227 23.82 2.88 1.90
CA ASP A 227 24.43 2.53 3.19
C ASP A 227 23.77 3.26 4.38
N ASP A 228 23.04 4.35 4.13
CA ASP A 228 22.30 5.15 5.10
C ASP A 228 20.81 4.75 5.23
N TRP A 229 20.38 3.68 4.58
CA TRP A 229 19.03 3.15 4.76
C TRP A 229 18.85 2.49 6.14
N ASP A 230 17.88 2.99 6.92
CA ASP A 230 17.59 2.58 8.30
C ASP A 230 16.83 1.23 8.45
N GLU A 231 16.65 0.51 7.35
CA GLU A 231 15.79 -0.66 7.22
C GLU A 231 14.31 -0.45 7.63
N GLN A 232 13.82 0.78 7.83
CA GLN A 232 12.43 1.04 8.23
C GLN A 232 11.57 1.50 7.08
N ASN A 233 12.10 2.38 6.23
CA ASN A 233 11.33 2.98 5.15
C ASN A 233 11.46 2.16 3.84
N PRO A 234 10.44 1.41 3.39
CA PRO A 234 10.50 0.65 2.15
C PRO A 234 10.58 1.52 0.89
N PHE A 235 10.27 2.82 1.01
CA PHE A 235 10.22 3.78 -0.10
C PHE A 235 11.51 4.59 -0.27
N TYR A 236 12.54 4.29 0.52
CA TYR A 236 13.77 5.07 0.59
C TYR A 236 14.42 5.33 -0.78
N ARG A 237 14.54 4.30 -1.65
CA ARG A 237 15.13 4.44 -3.01
C ARG A 237 14.41 5.49 -3.86
N TYR A 238 13.08 5.55 -3.75
CA TYR A 238 12.26 6.50 -4.50
C TYR A 238 12.41 7.93 -3.96
N GLN A 239 12.49 8.09 -2.64
CA GLN A 239 12.70 9.39 -2.01
C GLN A 239 14.05 10.00 -2.40
N VAL A 240 15.12 9.20 -2.34
CA VAL A 240 16.46 9.65 -2.74
C VAL A 240 16.53 9.97 -4.23
N ALA A 241 15.86 9.18 -5.08
CA ALA A 241 15.79 9.42 -6.51
C ALA A 241 14.84 10.58 -6.91
N GLY A 242 14.08 11.14 -5.97
CA GLY A 242 13.06 12.15 -6.27
C GLY A 242 11.94 11.65 -7.18
N ILE A 243 11.59 10.36 -7.10
CA ILE A 243 10.54 9.73 -7.91
C ILE A 243 9.25 9.63 -7.10
N ASP A 244 8.23 10.38 -7.52
CA ASP A 244 6.89 10.29 -6.96
C ASP A 244 6.11 9.09 -7.50
N PHE A 245 5.34 8.46 -6.62
CA PHE A 245 4.41 7.39 -6.97
C PHE A 245 3.06 7.59 -6.27
N ILE A 246 2.03 6.92 -6.81
CA ILE A 246 0.69 6.87 -6.25
C ILE A 246 0.26 5.41 -6.09
N GLU A 247 -0.80 5.14 -5.32
CA GLU A 247 -1.43 3.83 -5.33
C GLU A 247 -1.81 3.43 -6.76
N ASN A 248 -1.55 2.17 -7.12
CA ASN A 248 -1.97 1.67 -8.41
C ASN A 248 -3.50 1.57 -8.44
N PRO A 249 -4.19 2.24 -9.39
CA PRO A 249 -5.64 2.21 -9.44
C PRO A 249 -6.21 0.87 -9.94
N LYS A 250 -5.35 -0.06 -10.42
CA LYS A 250 -5.69 -1.44 -10.84
C LYS A 250 -6.81 -1.57 -11.90
N SER A 251 -7.25 -0.48 -12.50
CA SER A 251 -8.44 -0.42 -13.36
C SER A 251 -8.15 -0.58 -14.86
N PHE A 252 -6.93 -0.92 -15.25
CA PHE A 252 -6.54 -0.97 -16.66
C PHE A 252 -6.73 -2.38 -17.23
N LYS A 253 -7.57 -2.49 -18.26
CA LYS A 253 -7.73 -3.70 -19.09
C LYS A 253 -6.86 -3.62 -20.34
#